data_AF-G5F3B9-F1
#
_entry.id   AF-G5F3B9-F1
#
_cell.length_a   1.000
_cell.length_b   1.000
_cell.length_c   1.000
_cell.angle_alpha   90.00
_cell.angle_beta   90.00
_cell.angle_gamma   90.00
#
_symmetry.space_group_name_H-M   'P 1'
#
loop_
_entity.id
_entity.type
_entity.pdbx_description
1 polymer ?
#
loop_
_entity_poly.entity_id
_entity_poly.type
_entity_poly.pdbx_seq_one_letter_code
_entity_poly.pdbx_strand_id
1 'polypeptide(L)'
;MADSPTGIFLLDMPTGSGKTLTSLEFALRHAKKNHQTRVVYAIPFMSIVEQNARVFKEALGRGNVLEHFSSYDFGFSEVGKDSAGAQQDDVGLKERMLVQNWSAPVIVTTNVQLFESLFSNRTTRSRKVHNIANSVIVLDEAQNLPDELLKSTLAMLESLVCIANVSVVICTATQPGLEECMPFRSQVKSIIDERTRHAELFGGRVEFDISHVSEESGGEGAIDIDCLADEIASANQALCVVSSRRAAAQVFDALRERLGCADSVLHLSALMVPEHRTQVLEEVRHRLRVGEPCRLVSTQLIEAGVDVDFPLVLRELTGIDSILQAAGRCNREGALGRRGRVVVFECKDFASMQRPSRSWLAKVKALGRETLKVAALEGWEPFGAQSVAYYFKRRHQVGNLDGADGKPIYGCIVDDHWQKYLSDGSYPFETISERYRFIDNEEIGVFVPWGEGGERLLGRIESDEAWGYDFFPQIQRHSINVAPWSYKKLQEAGQIRRIDGFPISVLEMRDGSHPVYDEERGLLDPETVDLSALIV
;
A
#
# COMPACT_ATOMS: atom_id res chain seq x y z
N MET A 1 15.65 -19.78 14.50
CA MET A 1 14.48 -20.52 13.97
C MET A 1 14.54 -20.80 12.47
N ALA A 2 15.49 -20.24 11.71
CA ALA A 2 15.62 -20.54 10.29
C ALA A 2 15.86 -22.05 10.02
N ASP A 3 16.49 -22.77 10.95
CA ASP A 3 16.74 -24.21 10.82
C ASP A 3 15.53 -25.11 11.15
N SER A 4 14.39 -24.52 11.52
CA SER A 4 13.17 -25.26 11.82
C SER A 4 12.57 -25.90 10.55
N PRO A 5 11.75 -26.96 10.69
CA PRO A 5 10.93 -27.48 9.59
C PRO A 5 9.99 -26.42 9.04
N THR A 6 9.48 -26.66 7.84
CA THR A 6 8.49 -25.79 7.18
C THR A 6 7.28 -25.52 8.06
N GLY A 7 6.67 -24.34 7.88
CA GLY A 7 5.57 -23.89 8.71
C GLY A 7 5.26 -22.42 8.53
N ILE A 8 4.47 -21.88 9.46
CA ILE A 8 4.15 -20.47 9.54
C ILE A 8 4.96 -19.82 10.65
N PHE A 9 5.64 -18.73 10.31
CA PHE A 9 6.52 -17.97 11.18
C PHE A 9 6.04 -16.53 11.30
N LEU A 10 6.22 -15.94 12.47
CA LEU A 10 5.87 -14.53 12.75
C LEU A 10 7.13 -13.73 13.08
N LEU A 11 7.36 -12.67 12.31
CA LEU A 11 8.36 -11.64 12.57
C LEU A 11 7.65 -10.35 13.00
N ASP A 12 7.49 -10.19 14.31
CA ASP A 12 6.89 -9.00 14.92
C ASP A 12 8.01 -8.04 15.36
N MET A 13 8.15 -6.93 14.63
CA MET A 13 9.22 -5.95 14.83
C MET A 13 8.64 -4.53 14.70
N PRO A 14 9.17 -3.49 15.36
CA PRO A 14 8.71 -2.12 15.14
C PRO A 14 9.00 -1.60 13.73
N THR A 15 8.26 -0.60 13.27
CA THR A 15 8.62 0.15 12.06
C THR A 15 10.03 0.77 12.21
N GLY A 16 10.82 0.74 11.14
CA GLY A 16 12.19 1.29 11.13
C GLY A 16 13.29 0.39 11.70
N SER A 17 12.97 -0.80 12.23
CA SER A 17 13.94 -1.74 12.83
C SER A 17 14.72 -2.63 11.83
N GLY A 18 14.67 -2.31 10.53
CA GLY A 18 15.37 -3.09 9.50
C GLY A 18 14.68 -4.42 9.10
N LYS A 19 13.36 -4.54 9.31
CA LYS A 19 12.59 -5.77 9.02
C LYS A 19 12.87 -6.38 7.66
N THR A 20 12.93 -5.54 6.62
CA THR A 20 13.02 -5.95 5.23
C THR A 20 14.25 -6.82 4.94
N LEU A 21 15.41 -6.49 5.50
CA LEU A 21 16.63 -7.29 5.32
C LEU A 21 16.63 -8.52 6.24
N THR A 22 16.14 -8.37 7.48
CA THR A 22 16.05 -9.48 8.44
C THR A 22 15.09 -10.58 7.98
N SER A 23 13.93 -10.20 7.42
CA SER A 23 12.94 -11.13 6.88
C SER A 23 13.46 -11.86 5.64
N LEU A 24 14.16 -11.15 4.74
CA LEU A 24 14.80 -11.75 3.58
C LEU A 24 15.92 -12.71 3.98
N GLU A 25 16.78 -12.33 4.93
CA GLU A 25 17.85 -13.20 5.43
C GLU A 25 17.28 -14.48 6.04
N PHE A 26 16.24 -14.35 6.89
CA PHE A 26 15.54 -15.51 7.45
C PHE A 26 15.00 -16.41 6.34
N ALA A 27 14.30 -15.84 5.35
CA ALA A 27 13.69 -16.57 4.26
C ALA A 27 14.73 -17.34 3.43
N LEU A 28 15.87 -16.71 3.10
CA LEU A 28 16.93 -17.36 2.34
C LEU A 28 17.61 -18.50 3.12
N ARG A 29 17.89 -18.28 4.41
CA ARG A 29 18.47 -19.34 5.28
C ARG A 29 17.50 -20.52 5.44
N HIS A 30 16.23 -20.21 5.66
CA HIS A 30 15.17 -21.22 5.80
C HIS A 30 14.96 -22.00 4.51
N ALA A 31 14.94 -21.31 3.36
CA ALA A 31 14.81 -21.94 2.05
C ALA A 31 15.96 -22.90 1.77
N LYS A 32 17.20 -22.47 2.04
CA LYS A 32 18.39 -23.31 1.90
C LYS A 32 18.31 -24.56 2.78
N LYS A 33 17.85 -24.43 4.02
CA LYS A 33 17.72 -25.55 4.96
C LYS A 33 16.66 -26.56 4.53
N ASN A 34 15.51 -26.08 4.06
CA ASN A 34 14.35 -26.91 3.71
C ASN A 34 14.31 -27.26 2.21
N HIS A 35 15.41 -27.05 1.48
CA HIS A 35 15.54 -27.32 0.05
C HIS A 35 14.46 -26.64 -0.82
N GLN A 36 13.97 -25.49 -0.36
CA GLN A 36 13.05 -24.66 -1.12
C GLN A 36 13.84 -23.88 -2.16
N THR A 37 13.25 -23.73 -3.34
CA THR A 37 13.93 -23.20 -4.53
C THR A 37 13.82 -21.69 -4.64
N ARG A 38 12.86 -21.08 -3.93
CA ARG A 38 12.46 -19.69 -4.15
C ARG A 38 12.03 -18.96 -2.89
N VAL A 39 12.15 -17.63 -2.95
CA VAL A 39 11.53 -16.69 -2.01
C VAL A 39 10.57 -15.78 -2.78
N VAL A 40 9.30 -15.77 -2.37
CA VAL A 40 8.27 -14.85 -2.88
C VAL A 40 8.05 -13.79 -1.81
N TYR A 41 8.50 -12.57 -2.06
CA TYR A 41 8.38 -11.43 -1.16
C TYR A 41 7.21 -10.54 -1.60
N ALA A 42 6.09 -10.61 -0.88
CA ALA A 42 4.87 -9.87 -1.18
C ALA A 42 4.72 -8.64 -0.28
N ILE A 43 4.48 -7.48 -0.90
CA ILE A 43 4.40 -6.17 -0.24
C ILE A 43 3.00 -5.56 -0.52
N PRO A 44 2.35 -4.91 0.45
CA PRO A 44 0.99 -4.39 0.25
C PRO A 44 0.93 -3.15 -0.65
N PHE A 45 1.88 -2.23 -0.53
CA PHE A 45 1.84 -0.93 -1.23
C PHE A 45 2.87 -0.83 -2.35
N MET A 46 2.44 -0.43 -3.55
CA MET A 46 3.31 -0.24 -4.72
C MET A 46 4.43 0.79 -4.48
N SER A 47 4.22 1.79 -3.61
CA SER A 47 5.19 2.86 -3.35
C SER A 47 6.52 2.40 -2.74
N ILE A 48 6.53 1.26 -2.06
CA ILE A 48 7.71 0.73 -1.32
C ILE A 48 8.41 -0.34 -2.13
N VAL A 49 7.65 -0.95 -3.02
CA VAL A 49 8.01 -2.15 -3.75
C VAL A 49 9.26 -1.92 -4.61
N GLU A 50 9.33 -0.79 -5.33
CA GLU A 50 10.50 -0.43 -6.14
C GLU A 50 11.76 -0.21 -5.28
N GLN A 51 11.61 0.42 -4.12
CA GLN A 51 12.70 0.65 -3.18
C GLN A 51 13.24 -0.68 -2.62
N ASN A 52 12.34 -1.55 -2.14
CA ASN A 52 12.73 -2.86 -1.61
C ASN A 52 13.38 -3.72 -2.69
N ALA A 53 12.83 -3.71 -3.91
CA ALA A 53 13.40 -4.45 -5.02
C ALA A 53 14.79 -3.95 -5.39
N ARG A 54 15.03 -2.64 -5.37
CA ARG A 54 16.37 -2.06 -5.56
C ARG A 54 17.35 -2.56 -4.50
N VAL A 55 16.98 -2.51 -3.22
CA VAL A 55 17.81 -3.00 -2.11
C VAL A 55 18.13 -4.49 -2.31
N PHE A 56 17.16 -5.30 -2.72
CA PHE A 56 17.36 -6.73 -2.97
C PHE A 56 18.25 -6.99 -4.19
N LYS A 57 18.11 -6.21 -5.26
CA LYS A 57 18.98 -6.29 -6.45
C LYS A 57 20.41 -5.91 -6.13
N GLU A 58 20.63 -4.91 -5.29
CA GLU A 58 21.94 -4.50 -4.80
C GLU A 58 22.57 -5.59 -3.93
N ALA A 59 21.78 -6.26 -3.07
CA ALA A 59 22.26 -7.30 -2.17
C ALA A 59 22.49 -8.68 -2.84
N LEU A 60 21.61 -9.08 -3.78
CA LEU A 60 21.58 -10.43 -4.37
C LEU A 60 22.01 -10.49 -5.84
N GLY A 61 22.20 -9.35 -6.49
CA GLY A 61 22.48 -9.23 -7.91
C GLY A 61 21.22 -9.17 -8.78
N ARG A 62 21.24 -8.31 -9.80
CA ARG A 62 20.08 -8.01 -10.66
C ARG A 62 19.43 -9.22 -11.32
N GLY A 63 20.22 -10.23 -11.71
CA GLY A 63 19.71 -11.43 -12.40
C GLY A 63 18.95 -12.41 -11.49
N ASN A 64 19.01 -12.25 -10.17
CA ASN A 64 18.39 -13.16 -9.21
C ASN A 64 17.04 -12.66 -8.67
N VAL A 65 16.69 -11.40 -8.97
CA VAL A 65 15.51 -10.72 -8.41
C VAL A 65 14.57 -10.34 -9.54
N LEU A 66 13.39 -10.94 -9.55
CA LEU A 66 12.29 -10.60 -10.44
C LEU A 66 11.35 -9.60 -9.77
N GLU A 67 11.01 -8.55 -10.49
CA GLU A 67 10.05 -7.52 -10.08
C GLU A 67 8.75 -7.71 -10.84
N HIS A 68 7.63 -7.90 -10.13
CA HIS A 68 6.33 -8.07 -10.75
C HIS A 68 5.23 -7.36 -9.97
N PHE A 69 4.94 -6.12 -10.38
CA PHE A 69 4.11 -5.19 -9.60
C PHE A 69 2.88 -4.66 -10.34
N SER A 70 2.87 -4.71 -11.68
CA SER A 70 1.76 -4.14 -12.45
C SER A 70 0.56 -5.09 -12.48
N SER A 71 -0.61 -4.59 -12.08
CA SER A 71 -1.91 -5.22 -12.39
C SER A 71 -2.22 -5.19 -13.89
N TYR A 72 -1.62 -4.22 -14.60
CA TYR A 72 -1.56 -4.18 -16.05
C TYR A 72 -0.55 -5.22 -16.52
N ASP A 73 -1.08 -6.39 -16.89
CA ASP A 73 -0.49 -7.23 -17.93
C ASP A 73 -0.52 -6.41 -19.23
N PHE A 74 0.39 -5.44 -19.40
CA PHE A 74 0.51 -4.66 -20.62
C PHE A 74 0.72 -5.63 -21.78
N GLY A 75 -0.32 -5.77 -22.62
CA GLY A 75 -0.22 -6.30 -23.97
C GLY A 75 0.45 -7.68 -24.10
N PHE A 76 -0.09 -8.70 -23.45
CA PHE A 76 0.11 -10.08 -23.93
C PHE A 76 -0.88 -10.46 -25.06
N SER A 77 -1.74 -9.53 -25.49
CA SER A 77 -2.56 -9.67 -26.67
C SER A 77 -1.78 -9.27 -27.93
N GLU A 78 -1.37 -10.27 -28.70
CA GLU A 78 -1.13 -10.27 -30.16
C GLU A 78 -0.83 -8.91 -30.85
N VAL A 79 0.16 -8.14 -30.41
CA VAL A 79 0.73 -7.08 -31.24
C VAL A 79 1.74 -7.71 -32.19
N GLY A 80 1.30 -7.91 -33.43
CA GLY A 80 2.16 -8.11 -34.61
C GLY A 80 2.65 -9.53 -34.88
N LYS A 81 1.81 -10.37 -35.51
CA LYS A 81 2.29 -11.61 -36.19
C LYS A 81 3.13 -11.34 -37.44
N ASP A 82 3.33 -10.08 -37.85
CA ASP A 82 3.89 -9.73 -39.16
C ASP A 82 5.12 -8.82 -39.11
N SER A 83 6.03 -9.02 -38.15
CA SER A 83 7.34 -8.33 -38.16
C SER A 83 8.48 -9.33 -38.07
N ALA A 84 8.97 -9.73 -39.25
CA ALA A 84 10.13 -10.60 -39.42
C ALA A 84 11.41 -9.91 -38.92
N GLY A 85 11.86 -10.25 -37.71
CA GLY A 85 13.09 -9.75 -37.08
C GLY A 85 13.64 -10.70 -36.00
N ALA A 86 14.01 -11.92 -36.38
CA ALA A 86 14.23 -13.08 -35.52
C ALA A 86 15.48 -13.11 -34.59
N GLN A 87 15.97 -11.98 -34.08
CA GLN A 87 17.06 -11.99 -33.07
C GLN A 87 16.78 -11.17 -31.80
N GLN A 88 15.84 -10.23 -31.81
CA GLN A 88 15.47 -9.44 -30.63
C GLN A 88 14.28 -10.04 -29.84
N ASP A 89 13.52 -10.94 -30.45
CA ASP A 89 12.34 -11.61 -29.84
C ASP A 89 12.69 -12.66 -28.77
N ASP A 90 13.89 -13.26 -28.80
CA ASP A 90 14.22 -14.39 -27.91
C ASP A 90 14.53 -13.93 -26.46
N VAL A 91 15.09 -12.73 -26.30
CA VAL A 91 15.33 -12.12 -24.98
C VAL A 91 14.01 -11.69 -24.35
N GLY A 92 13.14 -11.05 -25.15
CA GLY A 92 11.81 -10.65 -24.74
C GLY A 92 10.93 -11.85 -24.35
N LEU A 93 10.96 -12.92 -25.14
CA LEU A 93 10.22 -14.14 -24.82
C LEU A 93 10.71 -14.79 -23.51
N LYS A 94 12.02 -14.81 -23.25
CA LYS A 94 12.58 -15.34 -21.99
C LYS A 94 12.15 -14.51 -20.80
N GLU A 95 12.24 -13.18 -20.85
CA GLU A 95 11.79 -12.31 -19.77
C GLU A 95 10.28 -12.42 -19.53
N ARG A 96 9.48 -12.50 -20.60
CA ARG A 96 8.03 -12.78 -20.50
C ARG A 96 7.75 -14.11 -19.81
N MET A 97 8.49 -15.17 -20.14
CA MET A 97 8.36 -16.48 -19.49
C MET A 97 8.80 -16.44 -18.02
N LEU A 98 9.83 -15.65 -17.67
CA LEU A 98 10.26 -15.46 -16.28
C LEU A 98 9.16 -14.78 -15.44
N VAL A 99 8.52 -13.74 -15.98
CA VAL A 99 7.41 -13.00 -15.33
C VAL A 99 6.16 -13.88 -15.19
N GLN A 100 5.72 -14.53 -16.27
CA GLN A 100 4.49 -15.34 -16.24
C GLN A 100 4.61 -16.57 -15.33
N ASN A 101 5.81 -17.16 -15.26
CA ASN A 101 6.01 -18.36 -14.47
C ASN A 101 6.55 -18.06 -13.06
N TRP A 102 7.08 -16.87 -12.75
CA TRP A 102 7.83 -16.62 -11.52
C TRP A 102 9.03 -17.56 -11.37
N SER A 103 9.87 -17.61 -12.41
CA SER A 103 10.97 -18.57 -12.46
C SER A 103 12.25 -18.12 -11.73
N ALA A 104 12.35 -16.86 -11.29
CA ALA A 104 13.53 -16.34 -10.58
C ALA A 104 13.67 -16.91 -9.15
N PRO A 105 14.89 -16.93 -8.57
CA PRO A 105 15.10 -17.35 -7.19
C PRO A 105 14.40 -16.45 -6.16
N VAL A 106 14.38 -15.13 -6.39
CA VAL A 106 13.67 -14.17 -5.55
C VAL A 106 12.67 -13.40 -6.41
N ILE A 107 11.40 -13.47 -6.02
CA ILE A 107 10.31 -12.73 -6.65
C ILE A 107 9.85 -11.66 -5.68
N VAL A 108 9.95 -10.41 -6.07
CA VAL A 108 9.32 -9.29 -5.36
C VAL A 108 8.02 -9.00 -6.07
N THR A 109 6.91 -8.95 -5.32
CA THR A 109 5.59 -8.75 -5.88
C THR A 109 4.65 -8.07 -4.89
N THR A 110 3.39 -7.86 -5.28
CA THR A 110 2.36 -7.30 -4.41
C THR A 110 1.46 -8.39 -3.81
N ASN A 111 0.80 -8.08 -2.70
CA ASN A 111 -0.23 -8.98 -2.14
C ASN A 111 -1.34 -9.27 -3.17
N VAL A 112 -1.73 -8.27 -3.96
CA VAL A 112 -2.70 -8.41 -5.06
C VAL A 112 -2.20 -9.45 -6.06
N GLN A 113 -0.97 -9.30 -6.56
CA GLN A 113 -0.40 -10.21 -7.55
C GLN A 113 -0.24 -11.63 -7.02
N LEU A 114 0.17 -11.81 -5.76
CA LEU A 114 0.27 -13.13 -5.15
C LEU A 114 -1.10 -13.80 -5.01
N PHE A 115 -2.02 -13.16 -4.32
CA PHE A 115 -3.26 -13.80 -3.93
C PHE A 115 -4.26 -13.89 -5.08
N GLU A 116 -4.42 -12.86 -5.91
CA GLU A 116 -5.32 -12.98 -7.08
C GLU A 116 -4.86 -14.05 -8.06
N SER A 117 -3.58 -14.44 -8.05
CA SER A 117 -3.08 -15.55 -8.87
C SER A 117 -3.41 -16.92 -8.30
N LEU A 118 -3.45 -17.06 -6.97
CA LEU A 118 -3.87 -18.28 -6.29
C LEU A 118 -5.37 -18.54 -6.43
N PHE A 119 -6.16 -17.47 -6.59
CA PHE A 119 -7.62 -17.54 -6.73
C PHE A 119 -8.13 -17.28 -8.17
N SER A 120 -7.23 -17.17 -9.17
CA SER A 120 -7.63 -16.88 -10.55
C SER A 120 -8.18 -18.09 -11.30
N ASN A 121 -9.15 -17.86 -12.18
CA ASN A 121 -9.59 -18.80 -13.23
C ASN A 121 -8.90 -18.58 -14.59
N ARG A 122 -7.99 -17.61 -14.71
CA ARG A 122 -7.30 -17.28 -15.98
C ARG A 122 -5.96 -17.99 -16.10
N THR A 123 -5.74 -18.67 -17.21
CA THR A 123 -4.52 -19.46 -17.47
C THR A 123 -3.22 -18.67 -17.29
N THR A 124 -3.16 -17.41 -17.75
CA THR A 124 -1.98 -16.54 -17.63
C THR A 124 -1.66 -16.20 -16.18
N ARG A 125 -2.67 -15.94 -15.34
CA ARG A 125 -2.47 -15.64 -13.91
C ARG A 125 -2.16 -16.90 -13.13
N SER A 126 -2.81 -18.03 -13.41
CA SER A 126 -2.57 -19.29 -12.70
C SER A 126 -1.23 -19.94 -13.03
N ARG A 127 -0.59 -19.55 -14.15
CA ARG A 127 0.73 -20.07 -14.56
C ARG A 127 1.80 -19.96 -13.48
N LYS A 128 1.77 -18.94 -12.62
CA LYS A 128 2.77 -18.78 -11.56
C LYS A 128 2.62 -19.74 -10.38
N VAL A 129 1.46 -20.37 -10.19
CA VAL A 129 1.14 -21.19 -9.02
C VAL A 129 2.10 -22.37 -8.83
N HIS A 130 2.53 -23.02 -9.91
CA HIS A 130 3.47 -24.16 -9.81
C HIS A 130 4.84 -23.76 -9.24
N ASN A 131 5.27 -22.51 -9.41
CA ASN A 131 6.52 -22.00 -8.86
C ASN A 131 6.37 -21.38 -7.46
N ILE A 132 5.14 -21.25 -6.96
CA ILE A 132 4.88 -20.96 -5.54
C ILE A 132 5.15 -22.23 -4.70
N ALA A 133 4.95 -23.42 -5.25
CA ALA A 133 5.34 -24.66 -4.58
C ALA A 133 6.86 -24.70 -4.33
N ASN A 134 7.27 -25.32 -3.21
CA ASN A 134 8.66 -25.35 -2.76
C ASN A 134 9.30 -23.96 -2.60
N SER A 135 8.56 -22.99 -2.03
CA SER A 135 9.05 -21.62 -1.80
C SER A 135 8.83 -21.14 -0.36
N VAL A 136 9.54 -20.08 0.01
CA VAL A 136 9.23 -19.27 1.20
C VAL A 136 8.44 -18.05 0.76
N ILE A 137 7.24 -17.87 1.28
CA ILE A 137 6.43 -16.68 1.08
C ILE A 137 6.68 -15.73 2.25
N VAL A 138 7.17 -14.53 1.98
CA VAL A 138 7.26 -13.44 2.96
C VAL A 138 6.10 -12.48 2.71
N LEU A 139 5.24 -12.30 3.71
CA LEU A 139 4.16 -11.31 3.68
C LEU A 139 4.61 -10.12 4.51
N ASP A 140 4.99 -9.04 3.84
CA ASP A 140 5.36 -7.80 4.50
C ASP A 140 4.11 -7.01 4.91
N GLU A 141 4.15 -6.35 6.08
CA GLU A 141 3.05 -5.58 6.66
C GLU A 141 1.68 -6.30 6.54
N ALA A 142 1.62 -7.56 7.01
CA ALA A 142 0.47 -8.46 6.87
C ALA A 142 -0.83 -7.97 7.54
N GLN A 143 -0.77 -6.93 8.38
CA GLN A 143 -1.97 -6.25 8.90
C GLN A 143 -2.79 -5.53 7.82
N ASN A 144 -2.23 -5.32 6.62
CA ASN A 144 -2.93 -4.70 5.48
C ASN A 144 -3.77 -5.71 4.66
N LEU A 145 -3.85 -6.98 5.07
CA LEU A 145 -4.74 -7.94 4.40
C LEU A 145 -6.21 -7.48 4.56
N PRO A 146 -7.01 -7.44 3.48
CA PRO A 146 -8.42 -7.07 3.57
C PRO A 146 -9.20 -8.03 4.47
N ASP A 147 -9.94 -7.48 5.43
CA ASP A 147 -10.66 -8.28 6.43
C ASP A 147 -11.68 -9.24 5.80
N GLU A 148 -12.33 -8.83 4.71
CA GLU A 148 -13.32 -9.63 3.97
C GLU A 148 -12.70 -10.86 3.27
N LEU A 149 -11.41 -10.78 2.91
CA LEU A 149 -10.67 -11.86 2.25
C LEU A 149 -9.82 -12.67 3.22
N LEU A 150 -9.63 -12.18 4.45
CA LEU A 150 -8.63 -12.68 5.39
C LEU A 150 -8.76 -14.19 5.61
N LYS A 151 -9.97 -14.67 5.89
CA LYS A 151 -10.21 -16.10 6.19
C LYS A 151 -9.84 -17.01 5.02
N SER A 152 -10.23 -16.65 3.80
CA SER A 152 -9.87 -17.38 2.58
C SER A 152 -8.37 -17.33 2.32
N THR A 153 -7.75 -16.17 2.55
CA THR A 153 -6.31 -15.95 2.40
C THR A 153 -5.52 -16.87 3.33
N LEU A 154 -5.86 -16.87 4.62
CA LEU A 154 -5.21 -17.70 5.63
C LEU A 154 -5.40 -19.19 5.34
N ALA A 155 -6.61 -19.61 4.94
CA ALA A 155 -6.87 -21.00 4.55
C ALA A 155 -5.95 -21.46 3.39
N MET A 156 -5.76 -20.59 2.38
CA MET A 156 -4.88 -20.88 1.25
C MET A 156 -3.42 -20.99 1.69
N LEU A 157 -2.94 -20.09 2.56
CA LEU A 157 -1.58 -20.15 3.11
C LEU A 157 -1.35 -21.43 3.92
N GLU A 158 -2.29 -21.78 4.81
CA GLU A 158 -2.24 -23.03 5.58
C GLU A 158 -2.23 -24.26 4.67
N SER A 159 -3.03 -24.23 3.59
CA SER A 159 -3.06 -25.29 2.59
C SER A 159 -1.72 -25.43 1.89
N LEU A 160 -1.13 -24.33 1.40
CA LEU A 160 0.18 -24.33 0.74
C LEU A 160 1.29 -24.91 1.63
N VAL A 161 1.30 -24.56 2.92
CA VAL A 161 2.24 -25.14 3.90
C VAL A 161 2.05 -26.66 4.00
N CYS A 162 0.81 -27.13 4.00
CA CYS A 162 0.47 -28.54 4.11
C CYS A 162 0.82 -29.36 2.85
N ILE A 163 0.48 -28.86 1.65
CA ILE A 163 0.52 -29.67 0.41
C ILE A 163 1.65 -29.32 -0.56
N ALA A 164 2.29 -28.15 -0.41
CA ALA A 164 3.19 -27.61 -1.43
C ALA A 164 4.61 -27.30 -0.92
N ASN A 165 4.99 -27.81 0.27
CA ASN A 165 6.29 -27.56 0.90
C ASN A 165 6.63 -26.04 0.97
N VAL A 166 5.60 -25.24 1.27
CA VAL A 166 5.73 -23.79 1.41
C VAL A 166 6.01 -23.45 2.88
N SER A 167 6.73 -22.37 3.11
CA SER A 167 6.83 -21.75 4.44
C SER A 167 6.42 -20.30 4.36
N VAL A 168 5.67 -19.83 5.35
CA VAL A 168 5.12 -18.48 5.35
C VAL A 168 5.77 -17.69 6.47
N VAL A 169 6.32 -16.52 6.14
CA VAL A 169 6.91 -15.58 7.09
C VAL A 169 6.04 -14.33 7.09
N ILE A 170 5.25 -14.19 8.15
CA ILE A 170 4.37 -13.04 8.36
C ILE A 170 5.19 -11.95 9.05
N CYS A 171 5.42 -10.84 8.38
CA CYS A 171 6.08 -9.67 8.95
C CYS A 171 5.03 -8.60 9.26
N THR A 172 5.08 -8.03 10.46
CA THR A 172 4.13 -7.00 10.89
C THR A 172 4.77 -6.05 11.89
N ALA A 173 4.25 -4.81 11.97
CA ALA A 173 4.55 -3.88 13.06
C ALA A 173 3.59 -4.02 14.24
N THR A 174 2.43 -4.60 13.97
CA THR A 174 1.30 -4.67 14.88
C THR A 174 0.65 -6.02 14.67
N GLN A 175 0.87 -6.95 15.61
CA GLN A 175 0.36 -8.31 15.48
C GLN A 175 -1.17 -8.30 15.32
N PRO A 176 -1.74 -8.76 14.18
CA PRO A 176 -3.19 -8.73 13.98
C PRO A 176 -3.94 -9.82 14.75
N GLY A 177 -3.26 -10.60 15.59
CA GLY A 177 -3.85 -11.83 16.13
C GLY A 177 -4.22 -12.85 15.04
N LEU A 178 -3.49 -12.86 13.91
CA LEU A 178 -3.80 -13.71 12.74
C LEU A 178 -3.94 -15.20 13.08
N GLU A 179 -3.22 -15.68 14.10
CA GLU A 179 -3.33 -17.06 14.58
C GLU A 179 -4.77 -17.42 15.00
N GLU A 180 -5.51 -16.50 15.62
CA GLU A 180 -6.92 -16.73 15.99
C GLU A 180 -7.84 -16.77 14.77
N CYS A 181 -7.42 -16.16 13.66
CA CYS A 181 -8.17 -16.11 12.40
C CYS A 181 -7.89 -17.32 11.50
N MET A 182 -6.89 -18.16 11.81
CA MET A 182 -6.51 -19.31 10.99
C MET A 182 -7.56 -20.42 11.05
N PRO A 183 -8.27 -20.72 9.94
CA PRO A 183 -9.35 -21.70 9.94
C PRO A 183 -8.90 -23.13 10.28
N PHE A 184 -7.67 -23.52 9.92
CA PHE A 184 -7.15 -24.86 10.22
C PHE A 184 -6.27 -24.91 11.47
N ARG A 185 -6.16 -23.79 12.21
CA ARG A 185 -5.44 -23.68 13.49
C ARG A 185 -3.98 -24.11 13.39
N SER A 186 -3.33 -23.80 12.26
CA SER A 186 -1.89 -24.01 12.10
C SER A 186 -1.12 -23.25 13.17
N GLN A 187 -0.11 -23.89 13.74
CA GLN A 187 0.72 -23.26 14.77
C GLN A 187 1.58 -22.15 14.18
N VAL A 188 1.51 -20.95 14.75
CA VAL A 188 2.37 -19.82 14.36
C VAL A 188 3.60 -19.77 15.27
N LYS A 189 4.78 -19.86 14.67
CA LYS A 189 6.06 -19.85 15.41
C LYS A 189 6.66 -18.45 15.41
N SER A 190 6.71 -17.81 16.57
CA SER A 190 7.36 -16.50 16.68
C SER A 190 8.87 -16.59 16.52
N ILE A 191 9.46 -15.81 15.61
CA ILE A 191 10.91 -15.68 15.44
C ILE A 191 11.56 -14.91 16.60
N ILE A 192 10.82 -13.99 17.22
CA ILE A 192 11.30 -13.11 18.30
C ILE A 192 10.58 -13.44 19.61
N ASP A 193 11.30 -13.47 20.74
CA ASP A 193 10.72 -13.73 22.07
C ASP A 193 9.79 -12.58 22.51
N GLU A 194 8.66 -12.92 23.14
CA GLU A 194 7.60 -12.01 23.58
C GLU A 194 8.12 -10.88 24.49
N ARG A 195 9.15 -11.13 25.30
CA ARG A 195 9.74 -10.12 26.19
C ARG A 195 10.40 -8.96 25.45
N THR A 196 10.85 -9.18 24.22
CA THR A 196 11.49 -8.18 23.36
C THR A 196 10.46 -7.37 22.57
N ARG A 197 9.23 -7.86 22.43
CA ARG A 197 8.20 -7.30 21.53
C ARG A 197 7.61 -5.98 22.02
N HIS A 198 7.53 -5.76 23.33
CA HIS A 198 6.69 -4.71 23.91
C HIS A 198 7.44 -3.55 24.59
N ALA A 199 8.67 -3.76 25.05
CA ALA A 199 9.43 -2.70 25.70
C ALA A 199 9.92 -1.59 24.72
N GLU A 200 9.89 -1.83 23.40
CA GLU A 200 10.69 -1.06 22.45
C GLU A 200 9.99 -0.65 21.15
N LEU A 201 8.65 -0.76 21.02
CA LEU A 201 7.97 -0.35 19.77
C LEU A 201 8.32 1.09 19.36
N PHE A 202 8.52 1.97 20.35
CA PHE A 202 9.21 3.25 20.15
C PHE A 202 10.35 3.52 21.13
N GLY A 203 10.68 2.63 22.07
CA GLY A 203 11.78 2.84 23.03
C GLY A 203 11.67 4.15 23.83
N GLY A 204 10.46 4.65 24.04
CA GLY A 204 10.23 5.98 24.63
C GLY A 204 10.72 7.16 23.79
N ARG A 205 10.97 6.98 22.48
CA ARG A 205 11.37 8.04 21.53
C ARG A 205 10.25 9.01 21.20
N VAL A 206 9.00 8.61 21.36
CA VAL A 206 7.82 9.43 21.05
C VAL A 206 6.91 9.56 22.27
N GLU A 207 6.20 10.67 22.33
CA GLU A 207 5.10 10.92 23.25
C GLU A 207 3.82 11.13 22.45
N PHE A 208 2.77 10.40 22.83
CA PHE A 208 1.47 10.50 22.19
C PHE A 208 0.60 11.52 22.91
N ASP A 209 0.08 12.46 22.16
CA ASP A 209 -0.92 13.42 22.59
C ASP A 209 -2.26 13.09 21.94
N ILE A 210 -3.25 12.79 22.77
CA ILE A 210 -4.62 12.44 22.35
C ILE A 210 -5.65 13.46 22.85
N SER A 211 -5.21 14.65 23.29
CA SER A 211 -6.10 15.70 23.81
C SER A 211 -7.14 16.17 22.80
N HIS A 212 -6.87 16.00 21.51
CA HIS A 212 -7.73 16.40 20.40
C HIS A 212 -8.64 15.26 19.88
N VAL A 213 -8.74 14.16 20.62
CA VAL A 213 -9.67 13.06 20.33
C VAL A 213 -10.96 13.27 21.13
N SER A 214 -12.05 13.53 20.42
CA SER A 214 -13.38 13.73 21.01
C SER A 214 -14.03 12.41 21.47
N GLU A 215 -14.88 12.46 22.50
CA GLU A 215 -15.65 11.28 22.94
C GLU A 215 -16.65 10.79 21.87
N GLU A 216 -17.20 11.73 21.10
CA GLU A 216 -18.09 11.51 19.96
C GLU A 216 -17.51 12.17 18.72
N SER A 217 -17.70 11.58 17.53
CA SER A 217 -17.14 12.11 16.27
C SER A 217 -17.42 13.60 16.07
N GLY A 218 -16.39 14.45 16.12
CA GLY A 218 -16.51 15.89 15.93
C GLY A 218 -17.14 16.65 17.11
N GLY A 219 -17.25 16.00 18.28
CA GLY A 219 -17.79 16.58 19.50
C GLY A 219 -16.79 17.48 20.26
N GLU A 220 -17.07 17.72 21.54
CA GLU A 220 -16.17 18.45 22.43
C GLU A 220 -14.80 17.75 22.49
N GLY A 221 -13.72 18.52 22.34
CA GLY A 221 -12.33 18.03 22.24
C GLY A 221 -11.76 17.98 20.81
N ALA A 222 -12.60 17.91 19.77
CA ALA A 222 -12.11 17.96 18.39
C ALA A 222 -11.54 19.35 18.03
N ILE A 223 -10.41 19.36 17.31
CA ILE A 223 -9.76 20.58 16.81
C ILE A 223 -10.51 21.11 15.58
N ASP A 224 -10.43 22.41 15.32
CA ASP A 224 -10.85 22.99 14.03
C ASP A 224 -9.63 23.14 13.09
N ILE A 225 -9.88 23.36 11.81
CA ILE A 225 -8.82 23.42 10.82
C ILE A 225 -7.84 24.58 11.04
N ASP A 226 -8.32 25.70 11.58
CA ASP A 226 -7.49 26.87 11.89
C ASP A 226 -6.50 26.58 13.02
N CYS A 227 -6.99 25.99 14.12
CA CYS A 227 -6.14 25.57 15.24
C CYS A 227 -5.15 24.48 14.81
N LEU A 228 -5.56 23.56 13.94
CA LEU A 228 -4.68 22.54 13.38
C LEU A 228 -3.57 23.18 12.53
N ALA A 229 -3.91 24.16 11.69
CA ALA A 229 -2.95 24.90 10.90
C ALA A 229 -1.97 25.69 11.78
N ASP A 230 -2.45 26.30 12.87
CA ASP A 230 -1.60 26.99 13.85
C ASP A 230 -0.62 26.04 14.54
N GLU A 231 -1.09 24.86 14.97
CA GLU A 231 -0.22 23.86 15.60
C GLU A 231 0.89 23.39 14.65
N ILE A 232 0.55 23.10 13.39
CA ILE A 232 1.52 22.71 12.36
C ILE A 232 2.49 23.87 12.03
N ALA A 233 1.97 25.09 11.89
CA ALA A 233 2.76 26.28 11.57
C ALA A 233 3.78 26.62 12.68
N SER A 234 3.42 26.37 13.94
CA SER A 234 4.29 26.61 15.11
C SER A 234 5.56 25.74 15.11
N ALA A 235 5.54 24.61 14.44
CA ALA A 235 6.69 23.71 14.32
C ALA A 235 7.53 24.05 13.08
N ASN A 236 8.86 24.02 13.20
CA ASN A 236 9.76 24.18 12.06
C ASN A 236 9.60 23.03 11.05
N GLN A 237 9.47 21.80 11.56
CA GLN A 237 9.31 20.59 10.76
C GLN A 237 8.15 19.78 11.31
N ALA A 238 7.15 19.49 10.47
CA ALA A 238 5.97 18.75 10.86
C ALA A 238 5.42 17.91 9.71
N LEU A 239 4.90 16.75 10.04
CA LEU A 239 4.16 15.89 9.13
C LEU A 239 2.69 15.84 9.59
N CYS A 240 1.76 16.25 8.74
CA CYS A 240 0.33 16.10 8.96
C CYS A 240 -0.24 15.03 8.02
N VAL A 241 -0.85 14.00 8.60
CA VAL A 241 -1.43 12.87 7.89
C VAL A 241 -2.93 12.83 8.12
N VAL A 242 -3.70 12.90 7.04
CA VAL A 242 -5.17 12.90 7.06
C VAL A 242 -5.74 11.77 6.22
N SER A 243 -6.99 11.39 6.49
CA SER A 243 -7.57 10.17 5.92
C SER A 243 -8.12 10.33 4.50
N SER A 244 -8.32 11.57 4.04
CA SER A 244 -8.89 11.86 2.72
C SER A 244 -8.11 12.94 1.97
N ARG A 245 -8.15 12.87 0.63
CA ARG A 245 -7.52 13.85 -0.26
C ARG A 245 -8.11 15.26 -0.08
N ARG A 246 -9.43 15.35 0.12
CA ARG A 246 -10.12 16.62 0.37
C ARG A 246 -9.64 17.28 1.67
N ALA A 247 -9.50 16.50 2.75
CA ALA A 247 -8.93 16.99 4.00
C ALA A 247 -7.48 17.46 3.82
N ALA A 248 -6.67 16.73 3.03
CA ALA A 248 -5.27 17.09 2.77
C ALA A 248 -5.17 18.43 2.04
N ALA A 249 -6.00 18.64 1.01
CA ALA A 249 -6.07 19.90 0.29
C ALA A 249 -6.45 21.06 1.21
N GLN A 250 -7.46 20.89 2.07
CA GLN A 250 -7.89 21.94 2.99
C GLN A 250 -6.83 22.32 4.02
N VAL A 251 -6.13 21.34 4.60
CA VAL A 251 -5.03 21.61 5.54
C VAL A 251 -3.90 22.32 4.81
N PHE A 252 -3.58 21.90 3.58
CA PHE A 252 -2.56 22.55 2.76
C PHE A 252 -2.92 24.01 2.44
N ASP A 253 -4.16 24.27 2.04
CA ASP A 253 -4.68 25.62 1.78
C ASP A 253 -4.60 26.51 3.02
N ALA A 254 -5.10 26.03 4.17
CA ALA A 254 -5.06 26.75 5.43
C ALA A 254 -3.62 27.07 5.88
N LEU A 255 -2.68 26.14 5.67
CA LEU A 255 -1.26 26.37 5.97
C LEU A 255 -0.63 27.42 5.08
N ARG A 256 -0.94 27.40 3.77
CA ARG A 256 -0.43 28.41 2.83
C ARG A 256 -0.92 29.80 3.19
N GLU A 257 -2.20 29.93 3.55
CA GLU A 257 -2.77 31.21 4.00
C GLU A 257 -2.10 31.68 5.30
N ARG A 258 -1.88 30.78 6.26
CA ARG A 258 -1.31 31.11 7.56
C ARG A 258 0.16 31.52 7.50
N LEU A 259 0.96 30.81 6.70
CA LEU A 259 2.42 31.00 6.65
C LEU A 259 2.85 32.04 5.60
N GLY A 260 2.01 32.34 4.61
CA GLY A 260 2.30 33.29 3.52
C GLY A 260 3.48 32.91 2.61
N CYS A 261 4.25 31.87 2.96
CA CYS A 261 5.41 31.37 2.25
C CYS A 261 5.12 29.96 1.71
N ALA A 262 4.89 29.88 0.40
CA ALA A 262 4.62 28.64 -0.33
C ALA A 262 5.73 27.61 -0.09
N ASP A 263 6.98 28.06 -0.11
CA ASP A 263 8.13 27.18 -0.18
C ASP A 263 8.24 26.24 1.02
N SER A 264 7.70 26.59 2.20
CA SER A 264 7.81 25.75 3.41
C SER A 264 6.71 24.72 3.60
N VAL A 265 5.67 24.74 2.75
CA VAL A 265 4.52 23.84 2.82
C VAL A 265 4.56 22.90 1.62
N LEU A 266 4.69 21.61 1.89
CA LEU A 266 4.77 20.57 0.86
C LEU A 266 3.54 19.66 0.96
N HIS A 267 3.13 19.10 -0.17
CA HIS A 267 2.03 18.16 -0.23
C HIS A 267 2.46 16.86 -0.90
N LEU A 268 1.93 15.74 -0.43
CA LEU A 268 2.20 14.42 -1.01
C LEU A 268 0.91 13.64 -1.19
N SER A 269 0.63 13.25 -2.44
CA SER A 269 -0.62 12.58 -2.82
C SER A 269 -0.37 11.40 -3.75
N ALA A 270 -1.25 10.40 -3.68
CA ALA A 270 -1.28 9.29 -4.63
C ALA A 270 -1.68 9.71 -6.06
N LEU A 271 -2.23 10.91 -6.24
CA LEU A 271 -2.56 11.50 -7.54
C LEU A 271 -1.38 12.22 -8.22
N MET A 272 -0.21 12.22 -7.58
CA MET A 272 1.05 12.59 -8.21
C MET A 272 1.66 11.37 -8.90
N VAL A 273 2.24 11.56 -10.10
CA VAL A 273 3.00 10.47 -10.75
C VAL A 273 4.16 10.02 -9.85
N PRO A 274 4.59 8.74 -9.91
CA PRO A 274 5.73 8.25 -9.15
C PRO A 274 6.99 9.14 -9.22
N GLU A 275 7.31 9.68 -10.40
CA GLU A 275 8.45 10.60 -10.57
C GLU A 275 8.28 11.89 -9.76
N HIS A 276 7.10 12.52 -9.82
CA HIS A 276 6.78 13.72 -9.04
C HIS A 276 6.88 13.47 -7.53
N ARG A 277 6.32 12.35 -7.05
CA ARG A 277 6.45 11.94 -5.63
C ARG A 277 7.91 11.76 -5.21
N THR A 278 8.74 11.22 -6.10
CA THR A 278 10.18 11.03 -5.82
C THR A 278 10.85 12.38 -5.57
N GLN A 279 10.59 13.38 -6.42
CA GLN A 279 11.15 14.73 -6.27
C GLN A 279 10.68 15.41 -4.98
N VAL A 280 9.38 15.35 -4.66
CA VAL A 280 8.85 15.90 -3.39
C VAL A 280 9.52 15.23 -2.19
N LEU A 281 9.69 13.91 -2.20
CA LEU A 281 10.34 13.19 -1.11
C LEU A 281 11.84 13.48 -0.99
N GLU A 282 12.53 13.73 -2.10
CA GLU A 282 13.92 14.19 -2.09
C GLU A 282 14.05 15.56 -1.44
N GLU A 283 13.15 16.49 -1.77
CA GLU A 283 13.10 17.83 -1.16
C GLU A 283 12.81 17.75 0.34
N VAL A 284 11.82 16.95 0.74
CA VAL A 284 11.52 16.71 2.16
C VAL A 284 12.75 16.17 2.89
N ARG A 285 13.43 15.16 2.34
CA ARG A 285 14.64 14.59 2.96
C ARG A 285 15.78 15.60 3.04
N HIS A 286 15.93 16.45 2.04
CA HIS A 286 16.93 17.52 2.05
C HIS A 286 16.68 18.48 3.21
N ARG A 287 15.47 19.06 3.29
CA ARG A 287 15.10 20.03 4.32
C ARG A 287 15.16 19.47 5.72
N LEU A 288 14.70 18.22 5.92
CA LEU A 288 14.82 17.53 7.20
C LEU A 288 16.27 17.43 7.65
N ARG A 289 17.18 17.09 6.73
CA ARG A 289 18.62 16.95 7.01
C ARG A 289 19.30 18.28 7.35
N VAL A 290 18.95 19.37 6.64
CA VAL A 290 19.58 20.69 6.86
C VAL A 290 18.88 21.52 7.94
N GLY A 291 17.75 21.06 8.47
CA GLY A 291 16.99 21.76 9.52
C GLY A 291 16.11 22.89 8.99
N GLU A 292 15.82 22.91 7.69
CA GLU A 292 14.99 23.94 7.06
C GLU A 292 13.49 23.73 7.36
N PRO A 293 12.69 24.81 7.26
CA PRO A 293 11.25 24.74 7.40
C PRO A 293 10.61 23.72 6.44
N CYS A 294 9.88 22.75 6.98
CA CYS A 294 9.25 21.67 6.21
C CYS A 294 7.94 21.20 6.86
N ARG A 295 6.80 21.65 6.33
CA ARG A 295 5.46 21.22 6.74
C ARG A 295 4.88 20.35 5.64
N LEU A 296 4.92 19.04 5.82
CA LEU A 296 4.43 18.08 4.84
C LEU A 296 2.99 17.69 5.18
N VAL A 297 2.07 17.89 4.25
CA VAL A 297 0.69 17.39 4.32
C VAL A 297 0.56 16.19 3.40
N SER A 298 0.10 15.06 3.93
CA SER A 298 -0.03 13.81 3.16
C SER A 298 -1.30 13.06 3.55
N THR A 299 -1.73 12.17 2.66
CA THR A 299 -2.64 11.08 3.04
C THR A 299 -1.84 9.88 3.59
N GLN A 300 -2.46 8.70 3.70
CA GLN A 300 -1.84 7.47 4.20
C GLN A 300 -0.60 7.00 3.41
N LEU A 301 -0.31 7.59 2.25
CA LEU A 301 0.83 7.20 1.41
C LEU A 301 2.18 7.24 2.16
N ILE A 302 2.35 8.17 3.11
CA ILE A 302 3.59 8.34 3.89
C ILE A 302 3.77 7.28 4.99
N GLU A 303 2.68 6.60 5.38
CA GLU A 303 2.68 5.66 6.51
C GLU A 303 3.57 4.45 6.21
N ALA A 304 3.68 4.04 4.94
CA ALA A 304 4.37 2.81 4.56
C ALA A 304 5.53 3.09 3.57
N GLY A 305 6.73 2.68 4.00
CA GLY A 305 7.97 2.62 3.19
C GLY A 305 8.51 3.93 2.65
N VAL A 306 8.15 5.06 3.26
CA VAL A 306 8.84 6.33 3.03
C VAL A 306 9.86 6.56 4.15
N ASP A 307 11.11 6.83 3.74
CA ASP A 307 12.21 7.11 4.65
C ASP A 307 12.31 8.60 5.01
N VAL A 308 11.52 9.01 6.02
CA VAL A 308 11.48 10.36 6.58
C VAL A 308 11.44 10.30 8.12
N ASP A 309 11.99 11.33 8.77
CA ASP A 309 12.05 11.47 10.22
C ASP A 309 11.71 12.92 10.63
N PHE A 310 10.54 13.10 11.25
CA PHE A 310 10.02 14.39 11.69
C PHE A 310 10.05 14.52 13.22
N PRO A 311 10.21 15.73 13.79
CA PRO A 311 10.09 15.95 15.23
C PRO A 311 8.64 16.00 15.73
N LEU A 312 7.69 16.34 14.84
CA LEU A 312 6.26 16.42 15.11
C LEU A 312 5.50 15.69 14.01
N VAL A 313 4.64 14.75 14.40
CA VAL A 313 3.70 14.07 13.50
C VAL A 313 2.29 14.28 14.03
N LEU A 314 1.40 14.81 13.20
CA LEU A 314 -0.03 14.92 13.48
C LEU A 314 -0.76 13.91 12.61
N ARG A 315 -1.59 13.07 13.21
CA ARG A 315 -2.35 12.04 12.51
C ARG A 315 -3.82 12.16 12.84
N GLU A 316 -4.66 12.31 11.81
CA GLU A 316 -6.11 12.25 12.01
C GLU A 316 -6.47 10.87 12.59
N LEU A 317 -7.40 10.82 13.55
CA LEU A 317 -7.86 9.59 14.17
C LEU A 317 -8.30 8.57 13.12
N THR A 318 -7.74 7.37 13.22
CA THR A 318 -7.99 6.20 12.37
C THR A 318 -7.73 4.93 13.19
N GLY A 319 -7.47 3.80 12.53
CA GLY A 319 -7.02 2.56 13.17
C GLY A 319 -5.70 2.72 13.92
N ILE A 320 -5.56 1.97 15.00
CA ILE A 320 -4.37 2.00 15.86
C ILE A 320 -3.10 1.63 15.07
N ASP A 321 -3.22 0.72 14.11
CA ASP A 321 -2.16 0.30 13.20
C ASP A 321 -1.62 1.45 12.33
N SER A 322 -2.51 2.20 11.66
CA SER A 322 -2.11 3.38 10.86
C SER A 322 -1.50 4.48 11.74
N ILE A 323 -2.01 4.69 12.95
CA ILE A 323 -1.43 5.67 13.89
C ILE A 323 0.00 5.28 14.27
N LEU A 324 0.22 4.00 14.58
CA LEU A 324 1.54 3.46 14.91
C LEU A 324 2.51 3.52 13.72
N GLN A 325 2.03 3.30 12.50
CA GLN A 325 2.84 3.46 11.29
C GLN A 325 3.27 4.92 11.07
N ALA A 326 2.35 5.87 11.24
CA ALA A 326 2.66 7.30 11.18
C ALA A 326 3.64 7.72 12.31
N ALA A 327 3.44 7.21 13.53
CA ALA A 327 4.34 7.43 14.66
C ALA A 327 5.76 6.90 14.39
N GLY A 328 5.92 5.87 13.56
CA GLY A 328 7.21 5.38 13.07
C GLY A 328 7.98 6.34 12.17
N ARG A 329 7.39 7.49 11.81
CA ARG A 329 8.03 8.62 11.11
C ARG A 329 8.36 9.78 12.06
N CYS A 330 8.09 9.64 13.36
CA CYS A 330 8.37 10.63 14.38
C CYS A 330 9.59 10.21 15.20
N ASN A 331 10.61 11.07 15.27
CA ASN A 331 11.88 10.79 15.98
C ASN A 331 12.40 9.37 15.74
N ARG A 332 12.35 8.95 14.48
CA ARG A 332 12.64 7.59 14.03
C ARG A 332 14.07 7.19 14.35
N GLU A 333 15.04 8.08 14.19
CA GLU A 333 16.43 7.80 14.54
C GLU A 333 16.75 8.04 16.03
N GLY A 334 15.80 8.57 16.80
CA GLY A 334 16.01 8.90 18.21
C GLY A 334 16.98 10.07 18.45
N ALA A 335 17.33 10.83 17.40
CA ALA A 335 18.39 11.83 17.41
C ALA A 335 17.99 13.18 18.04
N LEU A 336 16.70 13.39 18.33
CA LEU A 336 16.19 14.69 18.80
C LEU A 336 16.63 15.11 20.21
N GLY A 337 17.30 14.23 20.97
CA GLY A 337 17.71 14.49 22.37
C GLY A 337 16.55 14.62 23.36
N ARG A 338 15.31 14.64 22.86
CA ARG A 338 14.02 14.62 23.57
C ARG A 338 13.07 13.67 22.84
N ARG A 339 11.88 13.45 23.41
CA ARG A 339 10.82 12.70 22.73
C ARG A 339 10.26 13.53 21.55
N GLY A 340 10.04 12.87 20.41
CA GLY A 340 9.21 13.41 19.34
C GLY A 340 7.75 13.43 19.77
N ARG A 341 6.94 14.31 19.21
CA ARG A 341 5.52 14.44 19.58
C ARG A 341 4.65 13.85 18.48
N VAL A 342 3.73 12.97 18.85
CA VAL A 342 2.72 12.40 17.95
C VAL A 342 1.35 12.87 18.42
N VAL A 343 0.70 13.74 17.68
CA VAL A 343 -0.63 14.28 17.99
C VAL A 343 -1.68 13.50 17.22
N VAL A 344 -2.60 12.84 17.92
CA VAL A 344 -3.76 12.20 17.31
C VAL A 344 -4.95 13.14 17.47
N PHE A 345 -5.60 13.49 16.36
CA PHE A 345 -6.63 14.52 16.36
C PHE A 345 -7.88 14.11 15.59
N GLU A 346 -9.02 14.67 15.98
CA GLU A 346 -10.22 14.73 15.16
C GLU A 346 -10.47 16.17 14.74
N CYS A 347 -10.74 16.41 13.45
CA CYS A 347 -11.07 17.74 12.95
C CYS A 347 -12.58 17.85 12.66
N LYS A 348 -13.21 18.90 13.19
CA LYS A 348 -14.65 19.17 13.04
C LYS A 348 -15.03 19.43 11.58
N ASP A 349 -14.18 20.13 10.85
CA ASP A 349 -14.41 20.49 9.45
C ASP A 349 -14.48 19.26 8.54
N PHE A 350 -13.74 18.18 8.87
CA PHE A 350 -13.73 16.95 8.09
C PHE A 350 -15.02 16.12 8.27
N ALA A 351 -15.74 16.30 9.39
CA ALA A 351 -16.92 15.51 9.72
C ALA A 351 -18.09 15.78 8.74
N SER A 352 -18.19 17.01 8.24
CA SER A 352 -19.21 17.42 7.25
C SER A 352 -19.02 16.77 5.86
N MET A 353 -17.87 16.13 5.62
CA MET A 353 -17.43 15.66 4.30
C MET A 353 -17.49 14.14 4.15
N GLN A 354 -17.88 13.40 5.19
CA GLN A 354 -18.01 11.95 5.13
C GLN A 354 -19.34 11.58 4.44
N ARG A 355 -19.26 11.01 3.22
CA ARG A 355 -20.36 10.22 2.63
C ARG A 355 -20.74 9.07 3.59
N PRO A 356 -21.98 8.55 3.56
CA PRO A 356 -22.66 7.96 4.72
C PRO A 356 -21.87 6.87 5.47
N SER A 357 -22.26 6.65 6.71
CA SER A 357 -21.76 5.76 7.78
C SER A 357 -21.35 4.32 7.43
N ARG A 358 -21.33 3.94 6.15
CA ARG A 358 -20.94 2.63 5.61
C ARG A 358 -19.51 2.58 5.06
N SER A 359 -18.77 3.69 4.99
CA SER A 359 -17.38 3.66 4.49
C SER A 359 -16.45 2.92 5.46
N TRP A 360 -15.55 2.09 4.92
CA TRP A 360 -14.52 1.37 5.69
C TRP A 360 -13.72 2.29 6.61
N LEU A 361 -13.34 3.48 6.11
CA LEU A 361 -12.62 4.49 6.87
C LEU A 361 -13.40 4.96 8.12
N ALA A 362 -14.72 5.13 8.02
CA ALA A 362 -15.55 5.50 9.17
C ALA A 362 -15.60 4.37 10.22
N LYS A 363 -15.70 3.11 9.78
CA LYS A 363 -15.65 1.94 10.68
C LYS A 363 -14.31 1.86 11.42
N VAL A 364 -13.21 2.02 10.70
CA VAL A 364 -11.84 1.98 11.25
C VAL A 364 -11.60 3.13 12.24
N LYS A 365 -12.06 4.35 11.92
CA LYS A 365 -12.00 5.51 12.82
C LYS A 365 -12.82 5.29 14.10
N ALA A 366 -14.04 4.76 13.97
CA ALA A 366 -14.89 4.44 15.12
C ALA A 366 -14.23 3.40 16.04
N LEU A 367 -13.62 2.38 15.44
CA LEU A 367 -12.91 1.34 16.18
C LEU A 367 -11.64 1.86 16.87
N GLY A 368 -10.90 2.76 16.20
CA GLY A 368 -9.78 3.47 16.82
C GLY A 368 -10.21 4.24 18.07
N ARG A 369 -11.31 5.01 17.96
CA ARG A 369 -11.89 5.73 19.11
C ARG A 369 -12.32 4.81 20.25
N GLU A 370 -13.03 3.73 19.92
CA GLU A 370 -13.45 2.71 20.88
C GLU A 370 -12.24 2.16 21.64
N THR A 371 -11.16 1.84 20.92
CA THR A 371 -9.94 1.30 21.52
C THR A 371 -9.29 2.29 22.49
N LEU A 372 -9.16 3.56 22.11
CA LEU A 372 -8.59 4.60 22.99
C LEU A 372 -9.45 4.81 24.25
N LYS A 373 -10.78 4.75 24.11
CA LYS A 373 -11.71 4.84 25.25
C LYS A 373 -11.57 3.65 26.20
N VAL A 374 -11.51 2.44 25.66
CA VAL A 374 -11.30 1.22 26.47
C VAL A 374 -9.94 1.27 27.16
N ALA A 375 -8.90 1.69 26.47
CA ALA A 375 -7.57 1.84 27.07
C ALA A 375 -7.59 2.80 28.26
N ALA A 376 -8.28 3.94 28.14
CA ALA A 376 -8.43 4.89 29.25
C ALA A 376 -9.20 4.30 30.45
N LEU A 377 -10.28 3.55 30.19
CA LEU A 377 -11.10 2.91 31.24
C LEU A 377 -10.34 1.79 31.97
N GLU A 378 -9.57 1.00 31.24
CA GLU A 378 -8.84 -0.16 31.76
C GLU A 378 -7.43 0.21 32.27
N GLY A 379 -7.01 1.48 32.12
CA GLY A 379 -5.68 1.95 32.51
C GLY A 379 -4.54 1.41 31.63
N TRP A 380 -4.82 1.03 30.38
CA TRP A 380 -3.82 0.58 29.43
C TRP A 380 -3.13 1.78 28.77
N GLU A 381 -1.88 1.59 28.34
CA GLU A 381 -1.25 2.54 27.42
C GLU A 381 -2.07 2.61 26.10
N PRO A 382 -2.48 3.81 25.63
CA PRO A 382 -3.41 3.94 24.49
C PRO A 382 -2.94 3.23 23.21
N PHE A 383 -1.63 3.15 23.01
CA PHE A 383 -0.98 2.50 21.87
C PHE A 383 -0.09 1.32 22.29
N GLY A 384 -0.30 0.80 23.51
CA GLY A 384 0.42 -0.35 24.05
C GLY A 384 -0.13 -1.69 23.54
N ALA A 385 0.55 -2.77 23.92
CA ALA A 385 0.26 -4.14 23.48
C ALA A 385 -1.22 -4.56 23.65
N GLN A 386 -1.80 -4.23 24.80
CA GLN A 386 -3.18 -4.58 25.15
C GLN A 386 -4.18 -3.86 24.24
N SER A 387 -3.97 -2.56 24.01
CA SER A 387 -4.80 -1.74 23.13
C SER A 387 -4.71 -2.21 21.67
N VAL A 388 -3.50 -2.54 21.20
CA VAL A 388 -3.29 -3.10 19.84
C VAL A 388 -4.00 -4.43 19.69
N ALA A 389 -3.84 -5.35 20.64
CA ALA A 389 -4.50 -6.66 20.61
C ALA A 389 -6.03 -6.53 20.64
N TYR A 390 -6.56 -5.62 21.45
CA TYR A 390 -7.99 -5.31 21.51
C TYR A 390 -8.51 -4.80 20.17
N TYR A 391 -7.81 -3.82 19.57
CA TYR A 391 -8.17 -3.23 18.28
C TYR A 391 -8.32 -4.30 17.20
N PHE A 392 -7.31 -5.16 17.00
CA PHE A 392 -7.36 -6.18 15.95
C PHE A 392 -8.41 -7.25 16.20
N LYS A 393 -8.56 -7.69 17.46
CA LYS A 393 -9.62 -8.64 17.83
C LYS A 393 -11.00 -8.11 17.46
N ARG A 394 -11.27 -6.83 17.74
CA ARG A 394 -12.55 -6.18 17.37
C ARG A 394 -12.66 -5.96 15.87
N ARG A 395 -11.59 -5.54 15.20
CA ARG A 395 -11.55 -5.35 13.73
C ARG A 395 -11.95 -6.63 12.99
N HIS A 396 -11.36 -7.76 13.34
CA HIS A 396 -11.66 -9.04 12.70
C HIS A 396 -13.05 -9.59 13.05
N GLN A 397 -13.61 -9.24 14.21
CA GLN A 397 -15.01 -9.56 14.53
C GLN A 397 -16.00 -8.74 13.71
N VAL A 398 -15.72 -7.46 13.50
CA VAL A 398 -16.57 -6.54 12.72
C VAL A 398 -16.45 -6.81 11.21
N GLY A 399 -15.25 -7.10 10.71
CA GLY A 399 -14.98 -7.33 9.29
C GLY A 399 -15.55 -8.65 8.74
N ASN A 400 -15.75 -9.67 9.58
CA ASN A 400 -16.34 -10.96 9.18
C ASN A 400 -17.85 -10.89 8.83
N LEU A 401 -18.49 -9.72 8.94
CA LEU A 401 -19.94 -9.57 8.76
C LEU A 401 -20.36 -9.11 7.35
N ASP A 402 -19.44 -8.55 6.55
CA ASP A 402 -19.80 -7.91 5.29
C ASP A 402 -19.05 -8.58 4.12
N GLY A 403 -19.63 -9.63 3.55
CA GLY A 403 -19.47 -9.91 2.13
C GLY A 403 -20.65 -9.31 1.39
N ALA A 404 -20.47 -8.79 0.17
CA ALA A 404 -21.51 -8.06 -0.59
C ALA A 404 -22.88 -8.77 -0.71
N ASP A 405 -22.94 -10.10 -0.48
CA ASP A 405 -24.17 -10.92 -0.48
C ASP A 405 -24.42 -11.71 0.82
N GLY A 406 -23.67 -11.45 1.90
CA GLY A 406 -23.76 -12.20 3.16
C GLY A 406 -23.22 -13.65 3.12
N LYS A 407 -22.53 -14.05 2.04
CA LYS A 407 -21.78 -15.33 1.97
C LYS A 407 -20.29 -15.08 1.80
N PRO A 408 -19.45 -15.38 2.81
CA PRO A 408 -18.00 -15.23 2.70
C PRO A 408 -17.43 -16.21 1.66
N ILE A 409 -16.43 -15.79 0.88
CA ILE A 409 -15.75 -16.61 -0.15
C ILE A 409 -15.29 -17.94 0.44
N TYR A 410 -14.78 -17.91 1.66
CA TYR A 410 -14.36 -19.11 2.39
C TYR A 410 -15.49 -20.15 2.45
N GLY A 411 -16.73 -19.71 2.73
CA GLY A 411 -17.90 -20.57 2.77
C GLY A 411 -18.22 -21.21 1.42
N CYS A 412 -17.98 -20.53 0.31
CA CYS A 412 -18.14 -21.11 -1.04
C CYS A 412 -17.09 -22.18 -1.35
N ILE A 413 -15.94 -22.16 -0.68
CA ILE A 413 -14.85 -23.14 -0.87
C ILE A 413 -15.10 -24.38 0.00
N VAL A 414 -15.59 -24.19 1.23
CA VAL A 414 -15.72 -25.26 2.24
C VAL A 414 -17.16 -25.72 2.47
N ASP A 415 -18.10 -25.39 1.59
CA ASP A 415 -19.49 -25.81 1.76
C ASP A 415 -19.64 -27.34 1.74
N ASP A 416 -20.79 -27.82 2.21
CA ASP A 416 -21.10 -29.25 2.28
C ASP A 416 -21.11 -29.95 0.90
N HIS A 417 -20.96 -29.20 -0.20
CA HIS A 417 -20.89 -29.71 -1.55
C HIS A 417 -19.46 -29.97 -2.05
N TRP A 418 -18.41 -29.75 -1.24
CA TRP A 418 -17.01 -29.98 -1.67
C TRP A 418 -16.75 -31.38 -2.26
N GLN A 419 -17.41 -32.42 -1.73
CA GLN A 419 -17.30 -33.79 -2.26
C GLN A 419 -17.87 -33.91 -3.67
N LYS A 420 -18.99 -33.22 -3.93
CA LYS A 420 -19.57 -33.14 -5.26
C LYS A 420 -18.60 -32.46 -6.21
N TYR A 421 -18.04 -31.31 -5.82
CA TYR A 421 -17.08 -30.57 -6.64
C TYR A 421 -15.85 -31.38 -7.03
N LEU A 422 -15.33 -32.22 -6.12
CA LEU A 422 -14.22 -33.13 -6.44
C LEU A 422 -14.63 -34.26 -7.38
N SER A 423 -15.87 -34.75 -7.27
CA SER A 423 -16.34 -35.88 -8.06
C SER A 423 -16.66 -35.54 -9.51
N ASP A 424 -17.18 -34.34 -9.78
CA ASP A 424 -17.61 -33.91 -11.12
C ASP A 424 -16.79 -32.73 -11.68
N GLY A 425 -15.83 -32.21 -10.92
CA GLY A 425 -14.99 -31.08 -11.30
C GLY A 425 -15.72 -29.73 -11.31
N SER A 426 -16.94 -29.64 -10.76
CA SER A 426 -17.78 -28.43 -10.78
C SER A 426 -17.36 -27.33 -9.80
N TYR A 427 -16.07 -27.28 -9.43
CA TYR A 427 -15.54 -26.26 -8.53
C TYR A 427 -15.82 -24.84 -9.09
N PRO A 428 -16.37 -23.91 -8.28
CA PRO A 428 -16.81 -22.61 -8.77
C PRO A 428 -15.65 -21.61 -8.95
N PHE A 429 -14.64 -21.98 -9.75
CA PHE A 429 -13.43 -21.17 -9.96
C PHE A 429 -13.72 -19.76 -10.48
N GLU A 430 -14.69 -19.62 -11.39
CA GLU A 430 -15.08 -18.32 -11.94
C GLU A 430 -15.66 -17.40 -10.85
N THR A 431 -16.64 -17.89 -10.10
CA THR A 431 -17.25 -17.13 -8.99
C THR A 431 -16.23 -16.78 -7.91
N ILE A 432 -15.30 -17.69 -7.58
CA ILE A 432 -14.22 -17.41 -6.63
C ILE A 432 -13.29 -16.32 -7.19
N SER A 433 -12.88 -16.43 -8.46
CA SER A 433 -11.98 -15.46 -9.10
C SER A 433 -12.61 -14.08 -9.27
N GLU A 434 -13.94 -14.00 -9.45
CA GLU A 434 -14.68 -12.73 -9.52
C GLU A 434 -14.80 -12.06 -8.15
N ARG A 435 -15.00 -12.85 -7.09
CA ARG A 435 -15.20 -12.34 -5.73
C ARG A 435 -13.89 -12.07 -4.99
N TYR A 436 -12.84 -12.85 -5.24
CA TYR A 436 -11.55 -12.67 -4.61
C TYR A 436 -10.78 -11.56 -5.34
N ARG A 437 -11.14 -10.31 -5.01
CA ARG A 437 -10.48 -9.10 -5.52
C ARG A 437 -9.85 -8.35 -4.38
N PHE A 438 -8.53 -8.23 -4.43
CA PHE A 438 -7.79 -7.56 -3.36
C PHE A 438 -8.07 -6.05 -3.35
N ILE A 439 -8.45 -5.52 -4.51
CA ILE A 439 -8.88 -4.14 -4.74
C ILE A 439 -10.17 -4.22 -5.58
N ASP A 440 -11.30 -3.80 -5.02
CA ASP A 440 -12.62 -3.83 -5.70
C ASP A 440 -12.74 -2.81 -6.83
N ASN A 441 -11.94 -1.74 -6.79
CA ASN A 441 -11.93 -0.72 -7.82
C ASN A 441 -10.86 -1.06 -8.86
N GLU A 442 -11.30 -1.44 -10.07
CA GLU A 442 -10.43 -1.40 -11.26
C GLU A 442 -10.07 0.07 -11.53
N GLU A 443 -9.04 0.56 -10.85
CA GLU A 443 -8.48 1.87 -11.16
C GLU A 443 -7.90 1.83 -12.57
N ILE A 444 -8.18 2.87 -13.34
CA ILE A 444 -7.77 3.00 -14.73
C ILE A 444 -6.49 3.84 -14.75
N GLY A 445 -5.43 3.30 -15.36
CA GLY A 445 -4.19 4.00 -15.60
C GLY A 445 -4.38 5.17 -16.57
N VAL A 446 -3.79 6.31 -16.23
CA VAL A 446 -3.68 7.50 -17.08
C VAL A 446 -2.21 7.91 -17.09
N PHE A 447 -1.62 7.98 -18.28
CA PHE A 447 -0.27 8.50 -18.46
C PHE A 447 -0.30 10.03 -18.39
N VAL A 448 0.56 10.61 -17.57
CA VAL A 448 0.67 12.06 -17.37
C VAL A 448 2.07 12.47 -17.86
N PRO A 449 2.17 13.25 -18.96
CA PRO A 449 3.45 13.72 -19.48
C PRO A 449 4.03 14.86 -18.63
N TRP A 450 4.30 14.56 -17.36
CA TRP A 450 4.81 15.51 -16.39
C TRP A 450 6.34 15.57 -16.41
N GLY A 451 6.87 16.80 -16.45
CA GLY A 451 8.30 17.11 -16.53
C GLY A 451 8.96 16.68 -17.85
N GLU A 452 10.24 17.04 -18.02
CA GLU A 452 11.02 16.72 -19.24
C GLU A 452 11.06 15.20 -19.54
N GLY A 453 10.99 14.36 -18.51
CA GLY A 453 10.90 12.90 -18.66
C GLY A 453 9.60 12.46 -19.32
N GLY A 454 8.46 12.97 -18.83
CA GLY A 454 7.13 12.63 -19.33
C GLY A 454 6.89 13.18 -20.74
N GLU A 455 7.36 14.40 -21.02
CA GLU A 455 7.26 15.01 -22.36
C GLU A 455 8.07 14.24 -23.41
N ARG A 456 9.30 13.82 -23.08
CA ARG A 456 10.10 12.97 -23.98
C ARG A 456 9.44 11.63 -24.25
N LEU A 457 8.81 11.03 -23.24
CA LEU A 457 8.07 9.79 -23.41
C LEU A 457 6.84 10.01 -24.30
N LEU A 458 6.11 11.12 -24.13
CA LEU A 458 5.00 11.46 -25.01
C LEU A 458 5.42 11.58 -26.47
N GLY A 459 6.52 12.29 -26.75
CA GLY A 459 7.04 12.40 -28.12
C GLY A 459 7.34 11.04 -28.76
N ARG A 460 7.81 10.06 -27.96
CA ARG A 460 8.03 8.67 -28.42
C ARG A 460 6.74 7.87 -28.59
N ILE A 461 5.71 8.14 -27.80
CA ILE A 461 4.38 7.53 -27.99
C ILE A 461 3.79 8.03 -29.32
N GLU A 462 3.94 9.31 -29.63
CA GLU A 462 3.40 9.94 -30.84
C GLU A 462 4.19 9.62 -32.11
N SER A 463 5.47 9.26 -32.01
CA SER A 463 6.35 9.02 -33.16
C SER A 463 6.21 7.65 -33.83
N ASP A 464 5.24 6.82 -33.41
CA ASP A 464 4.99 5.44 -33.92
C ASP A 464 6.26 4.54 -33.92
N GLU A 465 7.21 4.84 -33.02
CA GLU A 465 8.43 4.05 -32.84
C GLU A 465 8.14 2.76 -32.08
N ALA A 466 8.81 1.67 -32.44
CA ALA A 466 8.71 0.41 -31.70
C ALA A 466 9.14 0.58 -30.23
N TRP A 467 8.21 0.31 -29.31
CA TRP A 467 8.47 0.38 -27.87
C TRP A 467 9.24 -0.86 -27.40
N GLY A 468 10.52 -0.68 -27.07
CA GLY A 468 11.31 -1.73 -26.40
C GLY A 468 10.78 -2.05 -24.99
N TYR A 469 11.22 -3.17 -24.41
CA TYR A 469 10.77 -3.61 -23.07
C TYR A 469 11.01 -2.59 -21.97
N ASP A 470 12.11 -1.83 -22.04
CA ASP A 470 12.46 -0.79 -21.07
C ASP A 470 11.52 0.42 -21.10
N PHE A 471 10.63 0.52 -22.10
CA PHE A 471 9.70 1.64 -22.25
C PHE A 471 8.58 1.62 -21.22
N PHE A 472 7.97 0.46 -20.97
CA PHE A 472 6.81 0.35 -20.08
C PHE A 472 7.11 0.71 -18.61
N PRO A 473 8.27 0.31 -18.02
CA PRO A 473 8.65 0.80 -16.70
C PRO A 473 8.75 2.33 -16.64
N GLN A 474 9.23 2.98 -17.71
CA GLN A 474 9.30 4.44 -17.78
C GLN A 474 7.90 5.07 -17.86
N ILE A 475 7.00 4.51 -18.65
CA ILE A 475 5.59 4.93 -18.71
C ILE A 475 4.93 4.83 -17.33
N GLN A 476 5.18 3.74 -16.58
CA GLN A 476 4.62 3.56 -15.24
C GLN A 476 5.07 4.66 -14.27
N ARG A 477 6.33 5.12 -14.34
CA ARG A 477 6.83 6.21 -13.48
C ARG A 477 6.16 7.56 -13.74
N HIS A 478 5.50 7.69 -14.89
CA HIS A 478 4.73 8.85 -15.32
C HIS A 478 3.22 8.55 -15.42
N SER A 479 2.74 7.47 -14.80
CA SER A 479 1.31 7.12 -14.82
C SER A 479 0.68 7.19 -13.42
N ILE A 480 -0.59 7.58 -13.36
CA ILE A 480 -1.43 7.53 -12.17
C ILE A 480 -2.62 6.62 -12.40
N ASN A 481 -3.14 6.03 -11.33
CA ASN A 481 -4.36 5.25 -11.36
C ASN A 481 -5.51 6.08 -10.80
N VAL A 482 -6.61 6.15 -11.55
CA VAL A 482 -7.81 6.91 -11.17
C VAL A 482 -9.03 6.01 -11.12
N ALA A 483 -10.00 6.33 -10.26
CA ALA A 483 -11.25 5.59 -10.20
C ALA A 483 -12.05 5.71 -11.52
N PRO A 484 -12.83 4.69 -11.93
CA PRO A 484 -13.56 4.71 -13.20
C PRO A 484 -14.45 5.94 -13.41
N TRP A 485 -15.09 6.44 -12.34
CA TRP A 485 -15.93 7.64 -12.40
C TRP A 485 -15.10 8.91 -12.67
N SER A 486 -13.88 8.99 -12.12
CA SER A 486 -12.97 10.12 -12.30
C SER A 486 -12.40 10.11 -13.71
N TYR A 487 -11.99 8.92 -14.19
CA TYR A 487 -11.61 8.71 -15.59
C TYR A 487 -12.72 9.17 -16.55
N LYS A 488 -13.98 8.78 -16.29
CA LYS A 488 -15.11 9.16 -17.14
C LYS A 488 -15.31 10.68 -17.18
N LYS A 489 -15.20 11.37 -16.04
CA LYS A 489 -15.29 12.83 -15.98
C LYS A 489 -14.15 13.52 -16.74
N LEU A 490 -12.91 13.03 -16.61
CA LEU A 490 -11.77 13.54 -17.38
C LEU A 490 -12.00 13.35 -18.89
N GLN A 491 -12.57 12.21 -19.28
CA GLN A 491 -12.92 11.92 -20.67
C GLN A 491 -14.02 12.86 -21.20
N GLU A 492 -15.11 13.02 -20.45
CA GLU A 492 -16.24 13.90 -20.79
C GLU A 492 -15.79 15.38 -20.88
N ALA A 493 -14.80 15.78 -20.09
CA ALA A 493 -14.21 17.12 -20.11
C ALA A 493 -13.10 17.32 -21.18
N GLY A 494 -12.77 16.27 -21.95
CA GLY A 494 -11.71 16.34 -22.98
C GLY A 494 -10.32 16.59 -22.41
N GLN A 495 -10.04 16.07 -21.20
CA GLN A 495 -8.77 16.21 -20.49
C GLN A 495 -7.86 14.98 -20.66
N ILE A 496 -8.39 13.90 -21.23
CA ILE A 496 -7.62 12.72 -21.61
C ILE A 496 -7.92 12.34 -23.06
N ARG A 497 -6.90 11.88 -23.78
CA ARG A 497 -7.02 11.33 -25.13
C ARG A 497 -6.52 9.89 -25.20
N ARG A 498 -7.02 9.16 -26.18
CA ARG A 498 -6.48 7.86 -26.59
C ARG A 498 -5.60 8.06 -27.82
N ILE A 499 -4.44 7.42 -27.81
CA ILE A 499 -3.53 7.37 -28.95
C ILE A 499 -3.65 5.95 -29.54
N ASP A 500 -3.83 5.86 -30.86
CA ASP A 500 -3.96 4.57 -31.53
C ASP A 500 -2.71 3.71 -31.31
N GLY A 501 -2.91 2.42 -31.02
CA GLY A 501 -1.83 1.50 -30.68
C GLY A 501 -1.30 1.61 -29.24
N PHE A 502 -1.56 2.70 -28.52
CA PHE A 502 -1.11 2.87 -27.13
C PHE A 502 -2.18 2.42 -26.12
N PRO A 503 -1.84 1.55 -25.15
CA PRO A 503 -2.82 0.89 -24.30
C PRO A 503 -3.40 1.75 -23.16
N ILE A 504 -2.83 2.93 -22.88
CA ILE A 504 -3.23 3.82 -21.78
C ILE A 504 -3.75 5.13 -22.37
N SER A 505 -4.69 5.79 -21.69
CA SER A 505 -5.05 7.17 -22.05
C SER A 505 -4.00 8.16 -21.55
N VAL A 506 -3.79 9.22 -22.31
CA VAL A 506 -2.80 10.27 -22.05
C VAL A 506 -3.52 11.53 -21.57
N LEU A 507 -3.03 12.13 -20.48
CA LEU A 507 -3.48 13.43 -20.02
C LEU A 507 -3.10 14.52 -21.02
N GLU A 508 -4.07 15.36 -21.39
CA GLU A 508 -3.88 16.39 -22.39
C GLU A 508 -3.03 17.55 -21.88
N MET A 509 -2.11 18.01 -22.74
CA MET A 509 -1.35 19.24 -22.54
C MET A 509 -2.02 20.38 -23.31
N ARG A 510 -2.18 21.54 -22.66
CA ARG A 510 -2.66 22.78 -23.29
C ARG A 510 -1.68 23.91 -23.01
N ASP A 511 -1.21 24.57 -24.07
CA ASP A 511 -0.27 25.69 -24.01
C ASP A 511 0.99 25.43 -23.15
N GLY A 512 1.51 24.20 -23.19
CA GLY A 512 2.69 23.79 -22.41
C GLY A 512 2.42 23.55 -20.93
N SER A 513 1.15 23.45 -20.52
CA SER A 513 0.74 23.14 -19.15
C SER A 513 -0.30 22.02 -19.10
N HIS A 514 -0.43 21.38 -17.93
CA HIS A 514 -1.47 20.40 -17.65
C HIS A 514 -2.58 21.08 -16.86
N PRO A 515 -3.71 21.49 -17.48
CA PRO A 515 -4.74 22.28 -16.78
C PRO A 515 -5.35 21.58 -15.57
N VAL A 516 -5.26 20.25 -15.52
CA VAL A 516 -5.82 19.41 -14.44
C VAL A 516 -4.76 18.70 -13.60
N TYR A 517 -3.48 18.95 -13.83
CA TYR A 517 -2.38 18.42 -13.02
C TYR A 517 -1.59 19.58 -12.42
N ASP A 518 -1.73 19.73 -11.11
CA ASP A 518 -1.11 20.79 -10.33
C ASP A 518 0.30 20.40 -9.88
N GLU A 519 1.26 21.32 -10.00
CA GLU A 519 2.66 21.10 -9.65
C GLU A 519 2.90 20.88 -8.15
N GLU A 520 1.97 21.29 -7.28
CA GLU A 520 2.06 21.07 -5.83
C GLU A 520 1.22 19.88 -5.36
N ARG A 521 0.13 19.53 -6.06
CA ARG A 521 -0.87 18.55 -5.59
C ARG A 521 -1.03 17.30 -6.45
N GLY A 522 -0.51 17.31 -7.68
CA GLY A 522 -0.73 16.29 -8.69
C GLY A 522 -2.08 16.46 -9.39
N LEU A 523 -2.68 15.36 -9.86
CA LEU A 523 -3.97 15.43 -10.54
C LEU A 523 -5.06 15.99 -9.62
N LEU A 524 -5.72 17.05 -10.08
CA LEU A 524 -6.83 17.71 -9.40
C LEU A 524 -8.08 16.83 -9.42
N ASP A 525 -8.75 16.70 -8.28
CA ASP A 525 -9.91 15.83 -8.16
C ASP A 525 -11.14 16.45 -8.86
N PRO A 526 -11.76 15.75 -9.84
CA PRO A 526 -12.98 16.21 -10.52
C PRO A 526 -14.23 16.36 -9.62
N GLU A 527 -14.17 15.97 -8.35
CA GLU A 527 -15.21 16.31 -7.35
C GLU A 527 -14.97 17.66 -6.67
N THR A 528 -13.75 18.19 -6.72
CA THR A 528 -13.36 19.42 -6.03
C THR A 528 -13.09 20.59 -6.96
N VAL A 529 -12.80 20.32 -8.23
CA VAL A 529 -12.47 21.33 -9.24
C VAL A 529 -13.44 21.22 -10.40
N ASP A 530 -13.97 22.37 -10.83
CA ASP A 530 -14.80 22.45 -12.04
C ASP A 530 -13.90 22.31 -13.27
N LEU A 531 -13.80 21.09 -13.79
CA LEU A 531 -13.02 20.77 -14.98
C LEU A 531 -13.50 21.50 -16.23
N SER A 532 -14.78 21.92 -16.27
CA SER A 532 -15.34 22.63 -17.42
C SER A 532 -14.90 24.09 -17.47
N ALA A 533 -14.59 24.69 -16.32
CA ALA A 533 -14.02 26.03 -16.22
C ALA A 533 -12.53 26.07 -16.62
N LEU A 534 -11.85 24.92 -16.65
CA LEU A 534 -10.46 24.76 -17.08
C LEU A 534 -10.33 24.56 -18.61
N ILE A 535 -11.42 24.70 -19.37
CA ILE A 535 -11.46 24.51 -20.82
C ILE A 535 -10.97 25.72 -21.63
N VAL A 536 -10.63 26.85 -20.98
CA VAL A 536 -10.32 28.15 -21.65
C VAL A 536 -9.38 28.01 -22.83
#